data_AF-A0A292YLB6-F1
#
_entry.id   AF-A0A292YLB6-F1
#
_cell.length_a   1.000
_cell.length_b   1.000
_cell.length_c   1.000
_cell.angle_alpha   90.00
_cell.angle_beta   90.00
_cell.angle_gamma   90.00
#
_symmetry.space_group_name_H-M   'P 1'
#
loop_
_entity.id
_entity.type
_entity.pdbx_description
1 polymer ?
#
loop_
_entity_poly.entity_id
_entity_poly.type
_entity_poly.pdbx_seq_one_letter_code
_entity_poly.pdbx_strand_id
1 'polypeptide(L)'
;MLRLVSWIILISIFLLAGYGLNMIRVAVMDNIADPSVIIWWRVLIGSILMVGGLFFLGGFIYYRDKKRGIVRKPAWKIEQEIKKKGRQ
;
A
#
# COMPACT_ATOMS: atom_id res chain seq x y z
N MET A 1 -22.76 -4.99 -8.10
CA MET A 1 -22.43 -3.56 -7.92
C MET A 1 -21.26 -3.31 -6.95
N LEU A 2 -21.11 -4.07 -5.84
CA LEU A 2 -19.98 -3.91 -4.89
C LEU A 2 -18.56 -3.97 -5.50
N ARG A 3 -18.37 -4.67 -6.63
CA ARG A 3 -17.05 -4.76 -7.29
C ARG A 3 -16.54 -3.38 -7.72
N LEU A 4 -17.35 -2.58 -8.40
CA LEU A 4 -16.98 -1.23 -8.88
C LEU A 4 -16.59 -0.30 -7.73
N VAL A 5 -17.32 -0.36 -6.61
CA VAL A 5 -17.02 0.43 -5.41
C VAL A 5 -15.62 0.13 -4.88
N SER A 6 -15.22 -1.14 -4.84
CA SER A 6 -13.85 -1.51 -4.44
C SER A 6 -12.79 -0.91 -5.37
N TRP A 7 -13.04 -0.92 -6.69
CA TRP A 7 -12.11 -0.33 -7.67
C TRP A 7 -11.98 1.18 -7.50
N ILE A 8 -13.09 1.91 -7.29
CA ILE A 8 -13.09 3.36 -7.06
C ILE A 8 -12.29 3.71 -5.80
N ILE A 9 -12.48 2.94 -4.73
CA ILE A 9 -11.72 3.12 -3.47
C ILE A 9 -10.22 2.92 -3.74
N LEU A 10 -9.83 1.80 -4.35
CA LEU A 10 -8.43 1.51 -4.71
C LEU A 10 -7.79 2.61 -5.55
N ILE A 11 -8.49 3.09 -6.58
CA ILE A 11 -8.01 4.16 -7.46
C ILE A 11 -7.85 5.47 -6.67
N SER A 12 -8.80 5.80 -5.79
CA SER A 12 -8.71 7.02 -4.97
C SER A 12 -7.48 6.99 -4.06
N ILE A 13 -7.23 5.87 -3.40
CA ILE A 13 -6.05 5.69 -2.53
C ILE A 13 -4.76 5.75 -3.34
N PHE A 14 -4.75 5.14 -4.53
CA PHE A 14 -3.60 5.18 -5.43
C PHE A 14 -3.29 6.60 -5.90
N LEU A 15 -4.31 7.39 -6.26
CA LEU A 15 -4.16 8.79 -6.64
C LEU A 15 -3.66 9.65 -5.47
N LEU A 16 -4.16 9.42 -4.25
CA LEU A 16 -3.66 10.09 -3.04
C LEU A 16 -2.19 9.79 -2.77
N ALA A 17 -1.76 8.52 -2.91
CA ALA A 17 -0.36 8.14 -2.78
C ALA A 17 0.52 8.81 -3.85
N GLY A 18 0.04 8.86 -5.10
CA GLY A 18 0.71 9.55 -6.20
C GLY A 18 0.83 11.05 -5.98
N TYR A 19 -0.18 11.68 -5.38
CA TYR A 19 -0.12 13.09 -4.99
C TYR A 19 0.94 13.34 -3.91
N GLY A 20 1.05 12.45 -2.92
CA GLY A 20 2.12 12.51 -1.91
C GLY A 20 3.52 12.42 -2.52
N LEU A 21 3.73 11.52 -3.49
CA LEU A 21 4.97 11.45 -4.27
C LEU A 21 5.27 12.73 -5.04
N ASN A 22 4.25 13.34 -5.64
CA ASN A 22 4.41 14.60 -6.35
C ASN A 22 4.81 15.74 -5.41
N MET A 23 4.25 15.80 -4.19
CA MET A 23 4.69 16.77 -3.17
C MET A 23 6.16 16.60 -2.81
N ILE A 24 6.64 15.36 -2.63
CA ILE A 24 8.06 15.09 -2.36
C ILE A 24 8.93 15.53 -3.54
N ARG A 25 8.49 15.25 -4.78
CA ARG A 25 9.21 15.69 -5.99
C ARG A 25 9.32 17.21 -6.03
N VAL A 26 8.20 17.94 -5.86
CA VAL A 26 8.19 19.41 -5.88
C VAL A 26 9.08 19.95 -4.77
N ALA A 27 8.99 19.39 -3.57
CA ALA A 27 9.88 19.72 -2.46
C ALA A 27 11.38 19.59 -2.81
N VAL A 28 11.77 18.48 -3.45
CA VAL A 28 13.17 18.26 -3.87
C VAL A 28 13.58 19.28 -4.94
N MET A 29 12.72 19.58 -5.91
CA MET A 29 13.01 20.56 -6.96
C MET A 29 13.11 21.99 -6.41
N ASP A 30 12.23 22.35 -5.48
CA ASP A 30 12.25 23.66 -4.80
C ASP A 30 13.55 23.83 -4.00
N ASN A 31 14.05 22.77 -3.34
CA ASN A 31 15.32 22.81 -2.61
C ASN A 31 16.52 23.08 -3.52
N ILE A 32 16.51 22.46 -4.70
CA ILE A 32 17.58 22.60 -5.70
C ILE A 32 17.54 23.99 -6.33
N ALA A 33 16.34 24.55 -6.56
CA ALA A 33 16.16 25.87 -7.16
C ALA A 33 16.43 27.02 -6.16
N ASP A 34 15.98 26.90 -4.92
CA ASP A 34 16.19 27.89 -3.86
C ASP A 34 16.44 27.19 -2.50
N PRO A 35 17.71 27.18 -2.02
CA PRO A 35 18.07 26.55 -0.76
C PRO A 35 17.47 27.20 0.49
N SER A 36 16.89 28.41 0.38
CA SER A 36 16.36 29.16 1.53
C SER A 36 14.97 28.69 1.98
N VAL A 37 14.27 27.91 1.15
CA VAL A 37 12.90 27.48 1.43
C VAL A 37 12.88 26.35 2.45
N ILE A 38 12.12 26.51 3.53
CA ILE A 38 11.89 25.44 4.51
C ILE A 38 10.88 24.44 3.92
N ILE A 39 11.37 23.30 3.47
CA ILE A 39 10.60 22.32 2.68
C ILE A 39 10.23 21.06 3.47
N TRP A 40 10.78 20.90 4.67
CA TRP A 40 10.63 19.71 5.52
C TRP A 40 9.17 19.30 5.75
N TRP A 41 8.25 20.25 5.90
CA TRP A 41 6.82 19.97 6.09
C TRP A 41 6.18 19.31 4.85
N ARG A 42 6.58 19.71 3.63
CA ARG A 42 6.08 19.12 2.37
C ARG A 42 6.53 17.68 2.24
N VAL A 43 7.79 17.41 2.60
CA VAL A 43 8.36 16.05 2.60
C VAL A 43 7.66 15.18 3.64
N LEU A 44 7.42 15.70 4.85
CA LEU A 44 6.78 14.95 5.93
C LEU A 44 5.34 14.57 5.59
N ILE A 45 4.54 15.54 5.10
CA ILE A 45 3.16 15.30 4.66
C ILE A 45 3.13 14.38 3.43
N GLY A 46 4.01 14.61 2.46
CA GLY A 46 4.13 13.77 1.27
C GLY A 46 4.50 12.32 1.62
N SER A 47 5.39 12.13 2.59
CA SER A 47 5.80 10.81 3.08
C SER A 47 4.65 10.10 3.79
N ILE A 48 3.89 10.79 4.62
CA ILE A 48 2.71 10.23 5.29
C ILE A 48 1.65 9.82 4.26
N LEU A 49 1.38 10.66 3.27
CA LEU A 49 0.41 10.35 2.20
C LEU A 49 0.87 9.16 1.35
N MET A 50 2.15 9.11 1.00
CA MET A 50 2.72 8.02 0.21
C MET A 50 2.72 6.70 0.99
N VAL A 51 3.31 6.67 2.19
CA VAL A 51 3.45 5.46 3.01
C VAL A 51 2.08 5.01 3.52
N GLY A 52 1.25 5.94 3.99
CA GLY A 52 -0.12 5.66 4.41
C GLY A 52 -0.97 5.13 3.26
N GLY A 53 -0.86 5.74 2.07
CA GLY A 53 -1.53 5.27 0.87
C GLY A 53 -1.10 3.86 0.46
N LEU A 54 0.20 3.56 0.44
CA LEU A 54 0.72 2.21 0.15
C LEU A 54 0.27 1.19 1.20
N PHE A 55 0.36 1.54 2.49
CA PHE A 55 -0.02 0.65 3.58
C PHE A 55 -1.50 0.30 3.51
N PHE A 56 -2.35 1.29 3.23
CA PHE A 56 -3.78 1.09 3.07
C PHE A 56 -4.10 0.29 1.79
N LEU A 57 -3.42 0.57 0.67
CA LEU A 57 -3.57 -0.18 -0.59
C LEU A 57 -3.24 -1.67 -0.37
N GLY A 58 -2.08 -1.97 0.23
CA GLY A 58 -1.65 -3.34 0.52
C GLY A 58 -2.58 -4.05 1.51
N GLY A 59 -3.00 -3.36 2.58
CA GLY A 59 -3.95 -3.89 3.56
C GLY A 59 -5.31 -4.20 2.95
N PHE A 60 -5.84 -3.31 2.09
CA PHE A 60 -7.10 -3.51 1.40
C PHE A 60 -7.03 -4.70 0.43
N ILE A 61 -5.95 -4.83 -0.34
CA ILE A 61 -5.74 -5.97 -1.25
C ILE A 61 -5.70 -7.27 -0.46
N TYR A 62 -4.95 -7.31 0.65
CA TYR A 62 -4.86 -8.49 1.50
C TYR A 62 -6.22 -8.87 2.10
N TYR A 63 -6.96 -7.91 2.65
CA TYR A 63 -8.29 -8.14 3.19
C TYR A 63 -9.27 -8.67 2.14
N ARG A 64 -9.23 -8.08 0.94
CA ARG A 64 -10.07 -8.49 -0.20
C ARG A 64 -9.77 -9.92 -0.63
N ASP A 65 -8.49 -10.27 -0.76
CA ASP A 65 -8.07 -11.60 -1.21
C ASP A 65 -8.31 -12.68 -0.15
N LYS A 66 -8.15 -12.34 1.14
CA LYS A 66 -8.51 -13.23 2.26
C LYS A 66 -9.98 -13.62 2.23
N LYS A 67 -10.88 -12.67 1.98
CA LYS A 67 -12.32 -12.95 1.89
C LYS A 67 -12.72 -13.82 0.70
N ARG A 68 -11.94 -13.83 -0.38
CA ARG A 68 -12.22 -14.65 -1.57
C ARG A 68 -11.71 -16.09 -1.47
N GLY A 69 -11.02 -16.45 -0.39
CA GLY A 69 -10.45 -17.79 -0.21
C GLY A 69 -9.31 -18.12 -1.18
N ILE A 70 -8.81 -17.13 -1.93
CA ILE A 70 -7.72 -17.27 -2.91
C ILE A 70 -6.35 -17.25 -2.21
N VAL A 71 -6.31 -16.89 -0.92
CA VAL A 71 -5.09 -16.93 -0.13
C VAL A 71 -4.68 -18.39 0.05
N ARG A 72 -3.70 -18.80 -0.78
CA ARG A 72 -3.05 -20.09 -0.68
C ARG A 72 -2.53 -20.24 0.74
N LYS A 73 -2.79 -21.40 1.37
CA LYS A 73 -2.23 -21.69 2.69
C LYS A 73 -0.72 -21.45 2.60
N PRO A 74 -0.14 -20.70 3.55
CA PRO A 74 1.29 -20.46 3.52
C PRO A 74 2.04 -21.79 3.60
N ALA A 75 3.19 -21.87 2.94
CA ALA A 75 3.90 -23.13 2.70
C ALA A 75 4.14 -23.95 3.98
N TRP A 76 4.46 -23.28 5.09
CA TRP A 76 4.66 -23.92 6.39
C TRP A 76 3.42 -24.67 6.93
N LYS A 77 2.21 -24.28 6.51
CA LYS A 77 0.96 -24.93 6.92
C LYS A 77 0.66 -26.19 6.09
N ILE A 78 1.12 -26.21 4.84
CA ILE A 78 0.95 -27.36 3.93
C ILE A 78 1.83 -28.52 4.38
N GLU A 79 3.09 -28.25 4.75
CA GLU A 79 4.00 -29.29 5.28
C GLU A 79 3.46 -29.96 6.55
N GLN A 80 2.78 -29.21 7.42
CA GLN A 80 2.20 -29.79 8.64
C GLN A 80 1.01 -30.71 8.35
N GLU A 81 0.17 -30.38 7.35
CA GLU A 81 -0.92 -31.27 6.92
C GLU A 81 -0.37 -32.56 6.29
N ILE A 82 0.68 -32.46 5.46
CA ILE A 82 1.35 -33.62 4.87
C ILE A 82 1.99 -34.49 5.96
N LYS A 83 2.70 -33.91 6.94
CA LYS A 83 3.29 -34.64 8.07
C LYS A 83 2.27 -35.29 9.01
N LYS A 84 1.06 -34.72 9.13
CA LYS A 84 -0.03 -35.33 9.91
C LYS A 84 -0.71 -36.47 9.15
N LYS A 85 -0.92 -36.32 7.84
CA LYS A 85 -1.62 -37.30 7.01
C LYS A 85 -0.79 -38.55 6.71
N GLY A 86 0.54 -38.44 6.65
CA GLY A 86 1.44 -39.60 6.56
C GLY A 86 1.70 -40.32 7.90
N ARG A 87 1.03 -39.91 8.98
CA ARG A 87 1.15 -40.50 10.32
C ARG A 87 -0.14 -41.21 10.79
N GLN A 88 -1.20 -41.14 9.99
CA GLN A 88 -2.45 -41.90 10.14
C GLN A 88 -2.45 -43.04 9.13
#